data_AF-A0A2E6N9W0-F1
#
_entry.id   AF-A0A2E6N9W0-F1
#
_cell.length_a   1.000
_cell.length_b   1.000
_cell.length_c   1.000
_cell.angle_alpha   90.00
_cell.angle_beta   90.00
_cell.angle_gamma   90.00
#
_symmetry.space_group_name_H-M   'P 1'
#
loop_
_entity.id
_entity.type
_entity.pdbx_description
1 polymer ?
#
loop_
_entity_poly.entity_id
_entity_poly.type
_entity_poly.pdbx_seq_one_letter_code
_entity_poly.pdbx_strand_id
1 'polypeptide(L)'
;MICERCDCVVCSFYYVIIIKNGTPNWSVKDSEDYYGLKRWGGSHFSIGSKGFMQVLPFCDQRCISIHDIVKEAAQKGLKLPLTITGS
;
A
#
# COMPACT_ATOMS: atom_id res chain seq x y z
N MET A 1 11.63 0.18 -3.01
CA MET A 1 12.16 1.49 -2.59
C MET A 1 11.02 2.30 -1.97
N ILE A 2 10.86 2.22 -0.66
CA ILE A 2 9.85 3.00 0.07
C ILE A 2 10.56 4.26 0.58
N CYS A 3 10.36 5.37 -0.14
CA CYS A 3 10.50 6.78 0.28
C CYS A 3 11.90 7.44 0.42
N GLU A 4 12.31 8.25 -0.56
CA GLU A 4 13.05 9.54 -0.34
C GLU A 4 12.58 10.72 -1.22
N ARG A 5 11.54 10.51 -2.01
CA ARG A 5 10.78 11.57 -2.68
C ARG A 5 9.32 11.21 -2.45
N CYS A 6 8.44 12.17 -2.22
CA CYS A 6 7.00 12.00 -1.98
C CYS A 6 6.22 11.25 -3.10
N ASP A 7 6.91 10.69 -4.09
CA ASP A 7 6.38 10.00 -5.26
C ASP A 7 6.34 8.46 -5.13
N CYS A 8 6.61 7.88 -3.95
CA CYS A 8 6.46 6.43 -3.83
C CYS A 8 4.97 6.06 -3.90
N VAL A 9 4.65 5.05 -4.72
CA VAL A 9 3.27 4.64 -5.02
C VAL A 9 2.46 4.37 -3.75
N VAL A 10 3.11 3.87 -2.70
CA VAL A 10 2.50 3.67 -1.38
C VAL A 10 2.13 5.01 -0.74
N CYS A 11 3.05 5.96 -0.57
CA CYS A 11 2.71 7.26 0.03
C CYS A 11 1.65 8.01 -0.77
N SER A 12 1.73 8.00 -2.10
CA SER A 12 0.70 8.58 -2.97
C SER A 12 -0.65 7.91 -2.73
N PHE A 13 -0.68 6.56 -2.70
CA PHE A 13 -1.86 5.76 -2.40
C PHE A 13 -2.52 6.14 -1.08
N TYR A 14 -1.75 6.15 0.01
CA TYR A 14 -2.25 6.52 1.32
C TYR A 14 -2.72 7.99 1.35
N TYR A 15 -2.04 8.90 0.65
CA TYR A 15 -2.46 10.30 0.55
C TYR A 15 -3.84 10.42 -0.13
N VAL A 16 -4.06 9.77 -1.27
CA VAL A 16 -5.37 9.85 -1.95
C VAL A 16 -6.49 9.21 -1.14
N ILE A 17 -6.25 8.09 -0.45
CA ILE A 17 -7.27 7.50 0.44
C ILE A 17 -7.62 8.47 1.57
N ILE A 18 -6.63 9.10 2.20
CA ILE A 18 -6.86 10.08 3.26
C ILE A 18 -7.68 11.27 2.73
N ILE A 19 -7.34 11.79 1.55
CA ILE A 19 -8.06 12.92 0.94
C ILE A 19 -9.47 12.54 0.48
N LYS A 20 -9.68 11.30 0.00
CA LYS A 20 -10.96 10.82 -0.55
C LYS A 20 -11.89 10.18 0.49
N ASN A 21 -11.43 9.93 1.71
CA ASN A 21 -12.29 9.42 2.80
C ASN A 21 -13.44 10.37 3.17
N GLY A 22 -13.37 11.66 2.81
CA GLY A 22 -14.46 12.62 2.98
C GLY A 22 -15.44 12.73 1.81
N THR A 23 -15.17 12.07 0.67
CA THR A 23 -16.07 12.12 -0.48
C THR A 23 -17.17 11.05 -0.36
N PRO A 24 -18.46 11.43 -0.44
CA PRO A 24 -19.53 10.45 -0.42
C PRO A 24 -19.38 9.49 -1.61
N ASN A 25 -19.46 8.19 -1.32
CA ASN A 25 -19.35 7.06 -2.26
C ASN A 25 -17.94 6.61 -2.70
N TRP A 26 -16.85 7.13 -2.12
CA TRP A 26 -15.53 6.56 -2.40
C TRP A 26 -15.32 5.23 -1.67
N SER A 27 -15.11 4.16 -2.44
CA SER A 27 -14.89 2.81 -1.90
C SER A 27 -13.42 2.37 -2.02
N VAL A 28 -13.10 1.27 -1.34
CA VAL A 28 -11.82 0.57 -1.48
C VAL A 28 -11.59 0.15 -2.94
N LYS A 29 -12.62 -0.29 -3.64
CA LYS A 29 -12.54 -0.69 -5.04
C LYS A 29 -12.19 0.50 -5.95
N ASP A 30 -12.78 1.66 -5.69
CA ASP A 30 -12.47 2.88 -6.45
C ASP A 30 -11.00 3.27 -6.29
N SER A 31 -10.42 3.03 -5.11
CA SER A 31 -8.98 3.22 -4.88
C SER A 31 -8.14 2.22 -5.69
N GLU A 32 -8.57 0.95 -5.79
CA GLU A 32 -7.88 -0.10 -6.55
C GLU A 32 -7.85 0.25 -8.05
N ASP A 33 -8.99 0.69 -8.56
CA ASP A 33 -9.20 1.05 -9.95
C ASP A 33 -8.48 2.37 -10.29
N TYR A 34 -8.57 3.39 -9.44
CA TYR A 34 -7.91 4.69 -9.62
C TYR A 34 -6.38 4.54 -9.70
N TYR A 35 -5.80 3.75 -8.80
CA TYR A 35 -4.37 3.47 -8.85
C TYR A 35 -3.98 2.45 -9.91
N GLY A 36 -4.95 1.76 -10.51
CA GLY A 36 -4.69 0.76 -11.54
C GLY A 36 -3.80 -0.38 -11.05
N LEU A 37 -3.95 -0.81 -9.79
CA LEU A 37 -3.06 -1.82 -9.17
C LEU A 37 -2.96 -3.09 -10.01
N LYS A 38 -4.08 -3.51 -10.61
CA LYS A 38 -4.11 -4.68 -11.51
C LYS A 38 -3.35 -4.50 -12.82
N ARG A 39 -3.16 -3.26 -13.29
CA ARG A 39 -2.49 -2.95 -14.56
C ARG A 39 -0.97 -2.94 -14.44
N TRP A 40 -0.43 -2.40 -13.35
CA TRP A 40 1.03 -2.30 -13.17
C TRP A 40 1.56 -3.21 -12.05
N GLY A 41 0.74 -3.56 -11.06
CA GLY A 41 1.11 -4.40 -9.93
C GLY A 41 0.80 -5.88 -10.11
N GLY A 42 0.08 -6.25 -11.18
CA GLY A 42 -0.37 -7.61 -11.43
C GLY A 42 -1.15 -8.18 -10.24
N SER A 43 -0.92 -9.45 -9.92
CA SER A 43 -1.56 -10.12 -8.77
C SER A 43 -0.77 -9.97 -7.45
N HIS A 44 0.25 -9.10 -7.42
CA HIS A 44 1.10 -8.91 -6.24
C HIS A 44 0.60 -7.81 -5.30
N PHE A 45 -0.34 -6.96 -5.75
CA PHE A 45 -0.86 -5.87 -4.94
C PHE A 45 -2.38 -5.94 -4.89
N SER A 46 -2.92 -5.66 -3.71
CA SER A 46 -4.36 -5.52 -3.50
C SER A 46 -4.62 -4.46 -2.44
N ILE A 47 -5.90 -4.18 -2.17
CA ILE A 47 -6.31 -3.33 -1.06
C ILE A 47 -7.15 -4.15 -0.08
N GLY A 48 -6.73 -4.16 1.18
CA GLY A 48 -7.44 -4.85 2.24
C GLY A 48 -8.73 -4.13 2.64
N SER A 49 -9.57 -4.79 3.44
CA SER A 49 -10.85 -4.25 3.93
C SER A 49 -10.73 -2.96 4.74
N LYS A 50 -9.56 -2.71 5.35
CA LYS A 50 -9.24 -1.47 6.07
C LYS A 50 -8.79 -0.32 5.15
N GLY A 51 -8.77 -0.54 3.83
CA GLY A 51 -8.27 0.44 2.85
C GLY A 51 -6.75 0.51 2.76
N PHE A 52 -6.03 -0.43 3.37
CA PHE A 52 -4.56 -0.47 3.33
C PHE A 52 -4.05 -1.30 2.18
N MET A 53 -2.98 -0.83 1.54
CA MET A 53 -2.31 -1.58 0.48
C MET A 53 -1.70 -2.86 1.06
N GLN A 54 -1.96 -3.96 0.39
CA GLN A 54 -1.43 -5.28 0.71
C GLN A 54 -0.52 -5.76 -0.41
N VAL A 55 0.51 -6.51 -0.03
CA VAL A 55 1.40 -7.23 -0.94
C VAL A 55 1.10 -8.72 -0.84
N LEU A 56 0.99 -9.38 -1.99
CA LEU A 56 0.85 -10.84 -2.16
C LEU A 56 2.16 -11.34 -2.81
N PRO A 57 3.19 -11.71 -2.03
CA PRO A 57 4.50 -12.05 -2.58
C PRO A 57 4.47 -13.22 -3.55
N PHE A 58 3.50 -14.13 -3.37
CA PHE A 58 3.35 -15.36 -4.17
C PHE A 58 2.05 -15.37 -5.00
N CYS A 59 1.38 -14.23 -5.16
CA CYS A 59 0.08 -14.14 -5.85
C CYS A 59 -1.00 -15.10 -5.32
N ASP A 60 -0.95 -15.45 -4.03
CA ASP A 60 -1.90 -16.35 -3.37
C ASP A 60 -2.60 -15.67 -2.18
N GLN A 61 -3.27 -16.44 -1.33
CA GLN A 61 -4.01 -15.89 -0.19
C GLN A 61 -3.11 -15.25 0.88
N ARG A 62 -1.79 -15.49 0.84
CA ARG A 62 -0.84 -14.90 1.80
C ARG A 62 -0.59 -13.45 1.40
N CYS A 63 -1.11 -12.55 2.21
CA CYS A 63 -0.95 -11.12 2.01
C CYS A 63 -0.42 -10.45 3.28
N ILE A 64 0.33 -9.36 3.10
CA ILE A 64 0.88 -8.56 4.19
C ILE A 64 0.53 -7.09 3.93
N SER A 65 0.02 -6.41 4.95
CA SER A 65 -0.27 -4.97 4.91
C SER A 65 1.03 -4.16 4.96
N ILE A 66 1.24 -3.27 3.99
CA ILE A 66 2.43 -2.39 3.98
C ILE A 66 2.41 -1.47 5.20
N HIS A 67 1.24 -0.99 5.62
CA HIS A 67 1.09 -0.18 6.82
C HIS A 67 1.60 -0.91 8.07
N ASP A 68 1.31 -2.20 8.20
CA ASP A 68 1.72 -2.97 9.37
C ASP A 68 3.24 -3.20 9.37
N ILE A 69 3.84 -3.43 8.20
CA ILE A 69 5.30 -3.51 8.06
C ILE A 69 5.97 -2.19 8.45
N VAL A 70 5.48 -1.06 7.95
CA VAL A 70 6.04 0.27 8.29
C VAL A 70 5.89 0.55 9.79
N LYS A 71 4.74 0.21 10.38
CA LYS A 71 4.49 0.39 11.81
C LYS A 71 5.44 -0.47 12.65
N GLU A 72 5.63 -1.74 12.30
CA GLU A 72 6.55 -2.63 12.99
C GLU A 72 8.01 -2.17 12.85
N ALA A 73 8.41 -1.74 11.65
CA ALA A 73 9.74 -1.21 11.41
C ALA A 73 10.01 0.05 12.26
N ALA A 74 9.05 0.97 12.34
CA ALA A 74 9.15 2.16 13.17
C ALA A 74 9.26 1.82 14.67
N GLN A 75 8.50 0.82 15.15
CA GLN A 75 8.60 0.33 16.53
C GLN A 75 9.96 -0.27 16.86
N LYS A 76 10.63 -0.87 15.86
CA LYS A 76 12.01 -1.37 15.97
C LYS A 76 13.08 -0.27 15.81
N GLY A 77 12.68 1.00 15.68
CA GLY A 77 13.59 2.13 15.52
C GLY A 77 14.20 2.26 14.11
N LEU A 78 13.69 1.51 13.13
CA LEU A 78 14.12 1.63 11.74
C LEU A 78 13.57 2.94 11.14
N LYS A 79 14.43 3.67 10.43
CA LYS A 79 14.08 4.92 9.77
C LYS A 79 13.81 4.69 8.29
N LEU A 80 12.85 5.43 7.73
CA LEU A 80 12.61 5.48 6.29
C LEU A 80 13.71 6.33 5.60
N PRO A 81 14.12 6.04 4.35
CA PRO A 81 13.62 5.00 3.44
C PRO A 81 13.89 3.57 3.93
N LEU A 82 12.98 2.66 3.61
CA LEU A 82 13.24 1.23 3.76
C LEU A 82 13.06 0.50 2.42
N THR A 83 13.91 -0.48 2.17
CA THR A 83 13.73 -1.42 1.06
C THR A 83 13.34 -2.76 1.65
N ILE A 84 12.13 -3.21 1.31
CA ILE A 84 11.61 -4.53 1.67
C ILE A 84 11.87 -5.44 0.47
N THR A 85 12.56 -6.56 0.68
CA THR A 85 12.81 -7.58 -0.35
C THR A 85 12.33 -8.93 0.17
N GLY A 86 11.81 -9.78 -0.71
CA GLY A 86 11.64 -11.20 -0.41
C GLY A 86 12.97 -11.92 -0.60
N SER A 87 13.34 -12.79 0.34
CA SER A 87 14.43 -13.75 0.20
C SER A 87 13.93 -15.06 -0.39
#